data_AF-X1M2F2-F1
#
_entry.id   AF-X1M2F2-F1
#
_cell.length_a   1.000
_cell.length_b   1.000
_cell.length_c   1.000
_cell.angle_alpha   90.00
_cell.angle_beta   90.00
_cell.angle_gamma   90.00
#
_symmetry.space_group_name_H-M   'P 1'
#
loop_
_entity.id
_entity.type
_entity.pdbx_description
1 polymer ?
#
loop_
_entity_poly.entity_id
_entity_poly.type
_entity_poly.pdbx_seq_one_letter_code
_entity_poly.pdbx_strand_id
1 'polypeptide(L)'
;TTEEKVIPLLEIYSRKKAGLDFGICTNPEFLRAAKSGHDFAHPWLTVIGAYDQRSGKELERLYQPFGAEIVITELKVAEMMKYVHNLFNATKISFFNEMHMMCDKLGIDSQAVNSLVVKSAEGIWNPKYGTTGGRPYGGSCLPKDTRAFRSFAHELELSRMPLLNATIRINEEMGEQIPDEQLCLAGSFAR
;
A
#
# COMPACT_ATOMS: atom_id res chain seq x y z
N THR A 1 7.56 7.91 16.99
CA THR A 1 6.12 7.92 16.61
C THR A 1 5.33 8.82 17.56
N THR A 2 4.00 8.88 17.44
CA THR A 2 3.14 9.57 18.42
C THR A 2 3.39 9.05 19.84
N GLU A 3 3.45 7.73 20.01
CA GLU A 3 3.69 7.11 21.33
C GLU A 3 5.08 7.36 21.89
N GLU A 4 6.12 7.33 21.06
CA GLU A 4 7.51 7.41 21.53
C GLU A 4 8.02 8.84 21.72
N LYS A 5 7.42 9.81 21.03
CA LYS A 5 7.91 11.20 21.02
C LYS A 5 6.85 12.20 21.44
N VAL A 6 5.68 12.18 20.80
CA VAL A 6 4.65 13.20 21.01
C VAL A 6 4.05 13.08 22.41
N ILE A 7 3.61 11.88 22.81
CA ILE A 7 3.02 11.66 24.14
C ILE A 7 4.00 12.04 25.27
N PRO A 8 5.25 11.52 25.32
CA PRO A 8 6.20 11.88 26.38
C PRO A 8 6.46 13.38 26.46
N LEU A 9 6.63 14.07 25.33
CA LEU A 9 6.84 15.51 25.31
C LEU A 9 5.63 16.26 25.87
N LEU A 10 4.42 15.89 25.44
CA LEU A 10 3.19 16.51 25.94
C LEU A 10 3.03 16.29 27.44
N GLU A 11 3.27 15.09 27.95
CA GLU A 11 3.20 14.83 29.40
C GLU A 11 4.22 15.65 30.20
N ILE A 12 5.47 15.74 29.73
CA ILE A 12 6.55 16.51 30.38
C ILE A 12 6.18 17.98 30.48
N TYR A 13 5.78 18.61 29.37
CA TYR A 13 5.56 20.06 29.34
C TYR A 13 4.21 20.48 29.90
N SER A 14 3.17 19.65 29.77
CA SER A 14 1.84 19.95 30.31
C SER A 14 1.67 19.55 31.78
N ARG A 15 2.54 18.64 32.29
CA ARG A 15 2.38 17.97 33.59
C ARG A 15 1.06 17.21 33.73
N LYS A 16 0.45 16.84 32.61
CA LYS A 16 -0.80 16.08 32.52
C LYS A 16 -0.54 14.68 31.95
N LYS A 17 -1.50 13.78 32.10
CA LYS A 17 -1.44 12.40 31.60
C LYS A 17 -2.29 12.17 30.36
N ALA A 18 -1.71 11.58 29.33
CA ALA A 18 -2.41 11.19 28.12
C ALA A 18 -3.48 10.13 28.44
N GLY A 19 -4.62 10.19 27.77
CA GLY A 19 -5.77 9.30 28.00
C GLY A 19 -6.60 9.65 29.23
N LEU A 20 -6.02 10.32 30.23
CA LEU A 20 -6.74 10.81 31.42
C LEU A 20 -7.11 12.28 31.25
N ASP A 21 -6.11 13.16 31.32
CA ASP A 21 -6.27 14.62 31.34
C ASP A 21 -6.40 15.24 29.95
N PHE A 22 -5.83 14.61 28.93
CA PHE A 22 -5.97 15.01 27.53
C PHE A 22 -6.03 13.80 26.61
N GLY A 23 -6.71 13.98 25.47
CA GLY A 23 -6.87 12.98 24.43
C GLY A 23 -5.75 12.98 23.40
N ILE A 24 -5.45 11.82 22.82
CA ILE A 24 -4.47 11.69 21.73
C ILE A 24 -5.03 10.85 20.59
N CYS A 25 -4.96 11.43 19.39
CA CYS A 25 -5.25 10.75 18.14
C CYS A 25 -4.22 11.11 17.07
N THR A 26 -4.00 10.19 16.14
CA THR A 26 -3.44 10.46 14.81
C THR A 26 -4.56 10.39 13.79
N ASN A 27 -4.53 11.29 12.81
CA ASN A 27 -5.49 11.27 11.71
C ASN A 27 -4.71 11.49 10.41
N PRO A 28 -4.27 10.41 9.76
CA PRO A 28 -3.64 10.51 8.45
C PRO A 28 -4.56 11.17 7.44
N GLU A 29 -4.02 12.11 6.66
CA GLU A 29 -4.72 12.72 5.53
C GLU A 29 -4.44 11.94 4.23
N PHE A 30 -5.27 12.10 3.20
CA PHE A 30 -5.05 11.47 1.88
C PHE A 30 -5.23 12.45 0.71
N LEU A 31 -4.92 13.72 0.94
CA LEU A 31 -5.21 14.81 0.01
C LEU A 31 -4.22 14.83 -1.15
N ARG A 32 -4.72 15.01 -2.37
CA ARG A 32 -3.87 15.33 -3.52
C ARG A 32 -3.71 16.83 -3.59
N ALA A 33 -2.47 17.32 -3.72
CA ALA A 33 -2.18 18.75 -3.69
C ALA A 33 -3.06 19.57 -4.66
N ALA A 34 -3.29 19.07 -5.88
CA ALA A 34 -4.11 19.73 -6.89
C ALA A 34 -5.63 19.72 -6.61
N LYS A 35 -6.10 18.90 -5.66
CA LYS A 35 -7.52 18.69 -5.35
C LYS A 35 -7.81 18.71 -3.85
N SER A 36 -6.93 19.29 -3.04
CA SER A 36 -6.96 19.17 -1.58
C SER A 36 -8.29 19.60 -0.96
N GLY A 37 -8.88 20.71 -1.43
CA GLY A 37 -10.20 21.17 -0.97
C GLY A 37 -11.33 20.19 -1.30
N HIS A 38 -11.33 19.62 -2.50
CA HIS A 38 -12.31 18.61 -2.91
C HIS A 38 -12.11 17.30 -2.15
N ASP A 39 -10.86 16.83 -2.04
CA ASP A 39 -10.53 15.57 -1.35
C ASP A 39 -10.84 15.67 0.15
N PHE A 40 -10.71 16.84 0.76
CA PHE A 40 -11.12 17.09 2.14
C PHE A 40 -12.64 17.12 2.31
N ALA A 41 -13.35 17.80 1.40
CA ALA A 41 -14.82 17.90 1.45
C ALA A 41 -15.52 16.58 1.10
N HIS A 42 -14.87 15.72 0.32
CA HIS A 42 -15.40 14.44 -0.15
C HIS A 42 -14.37 13.31 0.06
N PRO A 43 -14.03 12.97 1.31
CA PRO A 43 -13.07 11.92 1.57
C PRO A 43 -13.66 10.56 1.17
N TRP A 44 -12.80 9.66 0.66
CA TRP A 44 -13.19 8.27 0.43
C TRP A 44 -13.05 7.40 1.69
N LEU A 45 -12.18 7.79 2.63
CA LEU A 45 -11.91 7.11 3.89
C LEU A 45 -11.31 8.10 4.89
N THR A 46 -11.76 8.04 6.14
CA THR A 46 -11.15 8.73 7.28
C THR A 46 -10.59 7.69 8.24
N VAL A 47 -9.27 7.73 8.49
CA VAL A 47 -8.63 6.85 9.48
C VAL A 47 -8.27 7.65 10.72
N ILE A 48 -8.65 7.14 11.88
CA ILE A 48 -8.34 7.72 13.19
C ILE A 48 -7.56 6.69 13.98
N GLY A 49 -6.26 6.92 14.17
CA GLY A 49 -5.51 6.22 15.21
C GLY A 49 -5.86 6.83 16.55
N ALA A 50 -6.39 6.06 17.50
CA ALA A 50 -6.80 6.57 18.80
C ALA A 50 -5.98 5.94 19.92
N TYR A 51 -5.48 6.78 20.83
CA TYR A 51 -4.85 6.32 22.07
C TYR A 51 -5.89 5.84 23.09
N ASP A 52 -7.05 6.51 23.09
CA ASP A 52 -8.16 6.22 23.97
C ASP A 52 -9.50 6.33 23.22
N GLN A 53 -10.49 5.56 23.67
CA GLN A 53 -11.79 5.47 22.99
C GLN A 53 -12.56 6.80 22.99
N ARG A 54 -12.39 7.61 24.04
CA ARG A 54 -13.06 8.92 24.16
C ARG A 54 -12.60 9.84 23.04
N SER A 55 -11.30 9.99 22.86
CA SER A 55 -10.70 10.82 21.80
C SER A 55 -11.10 10.36 20.40
N GLY A 56 -11.06 9.04 20.16
CA GLY A 56 -11.48 8.48 18.87
C GLY A 56 -12.93 8.83 18.53
N LYS A 57 -13.86 8.71 19.49
CA LYS A 57 -15.28 9.06 19.33
C LYS A 57 -15.50 10.56 19.10
N GLU A 58 -14.71 11.43 19.74
CA GLU A 58 -14.81 12.87 19.49
C GLU A 58 -14.38 13.23 18.06
N LEU A 59 -13.29 12.64 17.54
CA LEU A 59 -12.90 12.85 16.13
C LEU A 59 -13.89 12.21 15.16
N GLU A 60 -14.46 11.05 15.48
CA GLU A 60 -15.52 10.43 14.67
C GLU A 60 -16.71 11.38 14.50
N ARG A 61 -17.20 11.99 15.59
CA ARG A 61 -18.27 13.00 15.53
C ARG A 61 -17.89 14.21 14.69
N LEU A 62 -16.64 14.66 14.79
CA LEU A 62 -16.13 15.79 14.00
C LEU A 62 -16.16 15.47 12.49
N TYR A 63 -15.80 14.25 12.11
CA TYR A 63 -15.75 13.83 10.70
C TYR A 63 -17.05 13.27 10.15
N GLN A 64 -18.00 12.90 11.00
CA GLN A 64 -19.30 12.35 10.60
C GLN A 64 -20.03 13.18 9.53
N PRO A 65 -20.05 14.54 9.56
CA PRO A 65 -20.73 15.35 8.55
C PRO A 65 -20.17 15.22 7.12
N PHE A 66 -18.94 14.71 6.95
CA PHE A 66 -18.32 14.52 5.63
C PHE A 66 -18.76 13.23 4.93
N GLY A 67 -19.48 12.33 5.61
CA GLY A 67 -20.17 11.18 5.00
C GLY A 67 -19.29 10.03 4.50
N ALA A 68 -17.97 10.10 4.71
CA ALA A 68 -17.05 9.01 4.37
C ALA A 68 -17.08 7.87 5.39
N GLU A 69 -16.56 6.71 5.00
CA GLU A 69 -16.26 5.64 5.97
C GLU A 69 -15.24 6.16 7.00
N ILE A 70 -15.51 5.92 8.28
CA ILE A 70 -14.61 6.27 9.39
C ILE A 70 -14.12 4.98 10.04
N VAL A 71 -12.79 4.82 10.09
CA VAL A 71 -12.14 3.68 10.72
C VAL A 71 -11.33 4.16 11.91
N ILE A 72 -11.72 3.75 13.11
CA ILE A 72 -10.96 3.95 14.33
C ILE A 72 -10.06 2.73 14.56
N THR A 73 -8.77 2.96 14.75
CA THR A 73 -7.76 1.90 14.93
C THR A 73 -6.68 2.36 15.93
N GLU A 74 -5.68 1.51 16.16
CA GLU A 74 -4.53 1.84 17.01
C GLU A 74 -3.64 2.91 16.35
N LEU A 75 -2.96 3.72 17.17
CA LEU A 75 -2.04 4.77 16.69
C LEU A 75 -1.03 4.23 15.69
N LYS A 76 -0.34 3.14 16.03
CA LYS A 76 0.71 2.52 15.20
C LYS A 76 0.17 2.04 13.86
N VAL A 77 -1.05 1.49 13.84
CA VAL A 77 -1.69 1.01 12.61
C VAL A 77 -2.00 2.18 11.68
N ALA A 78 -2.62 3.24 12.20
CA ALA A 78 -2.92 4.44 11.41
C ALA A 78 -1.64 5.10 10.87
N GLU A 79 -0.60 5.21 11.69
CA GLU A 79 0.69 5.77 11.28
C GLU A 79 1.36 4.93 10.18
N MET A 80 1.48 3.61 10.37
CA MET A 80 2.11 2.72 9.40
C MET A 80 1.32 2.66 8.10
N MET A 81 -0.01 2.59 8.19
CA MET A 81 -0.88 2.59 7.01
C MET A 81 -0.62 3.79 6.10
N LYS A 82 -0.38 5.00 6.65
CA LYS A 82 -0.10 6.19 5.83
C LYS A 82 1.19 6.03 5.02
N TYR A 83 2.24 5.45 5.60
CA TYR A 83 3.47 5.15 4.87
C TYR A 83 3.24 4.10 3.80
N VAL A 84 2.61 2.98 4.16
CA VAL A 84 2.31 1.87 3.22
C VAL A 84 1.46 2.37 2.04
N HIS A 85 0.45 3.19 2.29
CA HIS A 85 -0.38 3.82 1.26
C HIS A 85 0.48 4.57 0.23
N ASN A 86 1.34 5.49 0.70
CA ASN A 86 2.15 6.30 -0.19
C ASN A 86 3.21 5.48 -0.93
N LEU A 87 3.82 4.50 -0.26
CA LEU A 87 4.78 3.59 -0.88
C LEU A 87 4.10 2.74 -1.97
N PHE A 88 2.89 2.25 -1.75
CA PHE A 88 2.12 1.54 -2.76
C PHE A 88 1.85 2.43 -3.99
N ASN A 89 1.40 3.67 -3.79
CA ASN A 89 1.17 4.61 -4.89
C ASN A 89 2.46 4.88 -5.69
N ALA A 90 3.59 5.08 -5.00
CA ALA A 90 4.89 5.28 -5.64
C ALA A 90 5.33 4.05 -6.45
N THR A 91 5.15 2.84 -5.90
CA THR A 91 5.42 1.58 -6.60
C THR A 91 4.55 1.43 -7.83
N LYS A 92 3.24 1.74 -7.75
CA LYS A 92 2.32 1.67 -8.88
C LYS A 92 2.75 2.60 -10.02
N ILE A 93 3.11 3.85 -9.71
CA ILE A 93 3.63 4.80 -10.70
C ILE A 93 4.93 4.26 -11.32
N SER A 94 5.85 3.76 -10.49
CA SER A 94 7.14 3.24 -10.94
C SER A 94 6.97 2.02 -11.86
N PHE A 95 6.02 1.13 -11.55
CA PHE A 95 5.67 0.00 -12.39
C PHE A 95 5.26 0.43 -13.78
N PHE A 96 4.31 1.36 -13.88
CA PHE A 96 3.85 1.83 -15.19
C PHE A 96 4.92 2.61 -15.96
N ASN A 97 5.82 3.32 -15.27
CA ASN A 97 6.98 3.94 -15.90
C ASN A 97 7.96 2.90 -16.47
N GLU A 98 8.18 1.80 -15.76
CA GLU A 98 9.02 0.69 -16.23
C GLU A 98 8.39 -0.01 -17.45
N MET A 99 7.08 -0.22 -17.43
CA MET A 99 6.35 -0.75 -18.60
C MET A 99 6.36 0.21 -19.78
N HIS A 100 6.34 1.52 -19.54
CA HIS A 100 6.47 2.53 -20.58
C HIS A 100 7.83 2.42 -21.30
N MET A 101 8.93 2.27 -20.57
CA MET A 101 10.25 2.06 -21.19
C MET A 101 10.31 0.82 -22.09
N MET A 102 9.66 -0.27 -21.68
CA MET A 102 9.54 -1.48 -22.51
C MET A 102 8.73 -1.20 -23.78
N CYS A 103 7.57 -0.57 -23.63
CA CYS A 103 6.70 -0.26 -24.76
C CYS A 103 7.39 0.67 -25.77
N ASP A 104 8.14 1.67 -25.28
CA ASP A 104 8.91 2.60 -26.10
C ASP A 104 9.95 1.88 -26.96
N LYS A 105 10.74 0.97 -26.35
CA LYS A 105 11.71 0.13 -27.09
C LYS A 105 11.07 -0.74 -28.16
N LEU A 106 9.81 -1.13 -27.98
CA LEU A 106 9.04 -1.95 -28.91
C LEU A 106 8.21 -1.14 -29.92
N GLY A 107 8.18 0.19 -29.82
CA GLY A 107 7.31 1.03 -30.64
C GLY A 107 5.81 0.82 -30.36
N ILE A 108 5.46 0.41 -29.14
CA ILE A 108 4.08 0.15 -28.69
C ILE A 108 3.56 1.36 -27.91
N ASP A 109 2.31 1.74 -28.14
CA ASP A 109 1.63 2.73 -27.31
C ASP A 109 1.35 2.18 -25.90
N SER A 110 2.16 2.60 -24.93
CA SER A 110 1.97 2.25 -23.52
C SER A 110 0.61 2.68 -22.96
N GLN A 111 -0.03 3.74 -23.46
CA GLN A 111 -1.32 4.18 -22.96
C GLN A 111 -2.43 3.21 -23.34
N ALA A 112 -2.42 2.71 -24.58
CA ALA A 112 -3.29 1.63 -25.01
C ALA A 112 -3.11 0.39 -24.12
N VAL A 113 -1.87 -0.03 -23.87
CA VAL A 113 -1.55 -1.18 -22.98
C VAL A 113 -2.09 -0.94 -21.56
N ASN A 114 -1.74 0.21 -20.95
CA ASN A 114 -2.14 0.55 -19.58
C ASN A 114 -3.66 0.57 -19.42
N SER A 115 -4.39 1.08 -20.42
CA SER A 115 -5.85 1.14 -20.40
C SER A 115 -6.51 -0.24 -20.37
N LEU A 116 -5.87 -1.24 -20.98
CA LEU A 116 -6.32 -2.63 -20.96
C LEU A 116 -5.94 -3.30 -19.64
N VAL A 117 -4.71 -3.10 -19.16
CA VAL A 117 -4.22 -3.65 -17.89
C VAL A 117 -5.07 -3.19 -16.71
N VAL A 118 -5.46 -1.91 -16.66
CA VAL A 118 -6.34 -1.38 -15.60
C VAL A 118 -7.69 -2.10 -15.55
N LYS A 119 -8.16 -2.65 -16.68
CA LYS A 119 -9.44 -3.39 -16.77
C LYS A 119 -9.28 -4.89 -16.49
N SER A 120 -8.14 -5.48 -16.82
CA SER A 120 -7.94 -6.93 -16.76
C SER A 120 -7.19 -7.41 -15.52
N ALA A 121 -6.27 -6.61 -14.97
CA ALA A 121 -5.41 -7.03 -13.87
C ALA A 121 -6.18 -7.12 -12.56
N GLU A 122 -6.16 -8.31 -11.93
CA GLU A 122 -6.91 -8.59 -10.70
C GLU A 122 -6.54 -7.65 -9.55
N GLY A 123 -5.25 -7.39 -9.33
CA GLY A 123 -4.78 -6.44 -8.31
C GLY A 123 -5.18 -4.98 -8.51
N ILE A 124 -5.87 -4.63 -9.61
CA ILE A 124 -6.41 -3.28 -9.84
C ILE A 124 -7.91 -3.23 -9.57
N TRP A 125 -8.69 -4.17 -10.10
CA TRP A 125 -10.16 -4.15 -9.93
C TRP A 125 -10.64 -4.90 -8.67
N ASN A 126 -9.88 -5.89 -8.20
CA ASN A 126 -10.14 -6.63 -6.96
C ASN A 126 -9.23 -6.08 -5.84
N PRO A 127 -9.75 -5.26 -4.92
CA PRO A 127 -8.94 -4.62 -3.88
C PRO A 127 -8.39 -5.59 -2.82
N LYS A 128 -8.85 -6.86 -2.79
CA LYS A 128 -8.36 -7.87 -1.85
C LYS A 128 -7.15 -8.64 -2.40
N TYR A 129 -6.99 -8.69 -3.71
CA TYR A 129 -5.95 -9.48 -4.35
C TYR A 129 -4.56 -9.01 -3.93
N GLY A 130 -3.72 -9.94 -3.45
CA GLY A 130 -2.34 -9.64 -3.07
C GLY A 130 -2.21 -8.79 -1.80
N THR A 131 -3.28 -8.63 -1.02
CA THR A 131 -3.23 -7.92 0.28
C THR A 131 -2.88 -8.82 1.45
N THR A 132 -2.91 -10.15 1.25
CA THR A 132 -2.49 -11.13 2.26
C THR A 132 -1.01 -11.44 2.06
N GLY A 133 -0.14 -10.78 2.80
CA GLY A 133 1.31 -11.01 2.77
C GLY A 133 1.76 -12.29 3.47
N GLY A 134 3.07 -12.53 3.47
CA GLY A 134 3.71 -13.63 4.21
C GLY A 134 3.82 -14.96 3.44
N ARG A 135 3.54 -14.95 2.13
CA ARG A 135 3.74 -16.10 1.23
C ARG A 135 4.20 -15.63 -0.15
N PRO A 136 5.05 -16.40 -0.86
CA PRO A 136 5.39 -16.11 -2.24
C PRO A 136 4.15 -16.28 -3.11
N TYR A 137 4.04 -15.46 -4.16
CA TYR A 137 3.14 -15.77 -5.25
C TYR A 137 3.60 -17.03 -5.98
N GLY A 138 2.62 -17.86 -6.35
CA GLY A 138 2.84 -19.16 -6.98
C GLY A 138 1.95 -19.38 -8.20
N GLY A 139 1.67 -20.66 -8.49
CA GLY A 139 0.89 -21.07 -9.66
C GLY A 139 1.71 -21.14 -10.95
N SER A 140 1.05 -21.51 -12.05
CA SER A 140 1.71 -21.73 -13.35
C SER A 140 1.99 -20.44 -14.13
N CYS A 141 1.21 -19.38 -13.89
CA CYS A 141 1.29 -18.15 -14.69
C CYS A 141 2.31 -17.14 -14.13
N LEU A 142 2.15 -16.67 -12.89
CA LEU A 142 2.95 -15.54 -12.38
C LEU A 142 4.47 -15.81 -12.39
N PRO A 143 4.99 -16.91 -11.80
CA PRO A 143 6.44 -17.14 -11.79
C PRO A 143 7.01 -17.37 -13.20
N LYS A 144 6.23 -18.01 -14.08
CA LYS A 144 6.62 -18.26 -15.47
C LYS A 144 6.72 -16.95 -16.25
N ASP A 145 5.69 -16.13 -16.18
CA ASP A 145 5.57 -14.92 -16.99
C ASP A 145 6.55 -13.84 -16.51
N THR A 146 6.76 -13.68 -15.20
CA THR A 146 7.76 -12.72 -14.69
C THR A 146 9.18 -13.09 -15.13
N ARG A 147 9.55 -14.37 -15.08
CA ARG A 147 10.88 -14.83 -15.50
C ARG A 147 11.07 -14.72 -17.02
N ALA A 148 10.06 -15.12 -17.80
CA ALA A 148 10.09 -15.00 -19.25
C ALA A 148 10.22 -13.52 -19.68
N PHE A 149 9.47 -12.62 -19.05
CA PHE A 149 9.54 -11.20 -19.34
C PHE A 149 10.90 -10.59 -18.96
N ARG A 150 11.51 -11.04 -17.85
CA ARG A 150 12.89 -10.66 -17.49
C ARG A 150 13.88 -11.06 -18.59
N SER A 151 13.83 -12.31 -19.06
CA SER A 151 14.70 -12.77 -20.15
C SER A 151 14.50 -11.96 -21.42
N PHE A 152 13.25 -11.69 -21.80
CA PHE A 152 12.92 -10.86 -22.95
C PHE A 152 13.46 -9.42 -22.81
N ALA A 153 13.36 -8.82 -21.62
CA ALA A 153 13.94 -7.50 -21.36
C ALA A 153 15.47 -7.50 -21.53
N HIS A 154 16.15 -8.58 -21.14
CA HIS A 154 17.59 -8.74 -21.37
C HIS A 154 17.94 -8.81 -22.87
N GLU A 155 17.17 -9.54 -23.67
CA GLU A 155 17.36 -9.63 -25.13
C GLU A 155 17.19 -8.28 -25.83
N LEU A 156 16.34 -7.40 -25.29
CA LEU A 156 16.12 -6.04 -25.78
C LEU A 156 17.10 -5.00 -25.20
N GLU A 157 18.16 -5.43 -24.51
CA GLU A 157 19.13 -4.55 -23.83
C GLU A 157 18.50 -3.65 -22.74
N LEU A 158 17.31 -3.99 -22.26
CA LEU A 158 16.63 -3.35 -21.14
C LEU A 158 16.85 -4.11 -19.83
N SER A 159 18.05 -4.62 -19.60
CA SER A 159 18.37 -5.52 -18.48
C SER A 159 18.18 -4.92 -17.09
N ARG A 160 18.11 -3.59 -16.97
CA ARG A 160 18.06 -2.92 -15.67
C ARG A 160 16.77 -3.23 -14.90
N MET A 161 15.62 -3.29 -15.58
CA MET A 161 14.24 -3.45 -15.06
C MET A 161 14.16 -3.64 -13.52
N PRO A 162 14.40 -2.57 -12.74
CA PRO A 162 14.71 -2.72 -11.32
C PRO A 162 13.51 -3.20 -10.51
N LEU A 163 12.30 -2.77 -10.88
CA LEU A 163 11.10 -3.20 -10.19
C LEU A 163 10.78 -4.65 -10.53
N LEU A 164 10.82 -5.05 -11.81
CA LEU A 164 10.64 -6.46 -12.19
C LEU A 164 11.63 -7.38 -11.46
N ASN A 165 12.90 -6.98 -11.44
CA ASN A 165 13.96 -7.74 -10.79
C ASN A 165 13.73 -7.83 -9.28
N ALA A 166 13.30 -6.74 -8.63
CA ALA A 166 12.94 -6.75 -7.22
C ALA A 166 11.71 -7.61 -6.94
N THR A 167 10.67 -7.56 -7.78
CA THR A 167 9.47 -8.38 -7.65
C THR A 167 9.80 -9.87 -7.66
N ILE A 168 10.65 -10.31 -8.60
CA ILE A 168 11.09 -11.71 -8.67
C ILE A 168 11.93 -12.08 -7.45
N ARG A 169 12.90 -11.24 -7.08
CA ARG A 169 13.80 -11.52 -5.96
C ARG A 169 13.05 -11.61 -4.62
N ILE A 170 12.15 -10.68 -4.32
CA ILE A 170 11.34 -10.71 -3.08
C ILE A 170 10.53 -12.01 -3.00
N ASN A 171 10.02 -12.49 -4.14
CA ASN A 171 9.27 -13.74 -4.19
C ASN A 171 10.14 -14.97 -3.91
N GLU A 172 11.35 -15.00 -4.48
CA GLU A 172 12.33 -16.06 -4.24
C GLU A 172 12.78 -16.08 -2.77
N GLU A 173 13.16 -14.92 -2.22
CA GLU A 173 13.54 -14.76 -0.81
C GLU A 173 12.40 -15.16 0.15
N MET A 174 11.15 -14.89 -0.21
CA MET A 174 9.99 -15.31 0.59
C MET A 174 9.74 -16.81 0.51
N GLY A 175 10.06 -17.45 -0.62
CA GLY A 175 10.01 -18.91 -0.77
C GLY A 175 11.04 -19.62 0.11
N GLU A 176 12.27 -19.09 0.20
CA GLU A 176 13.35 -19.64 1.02
C GLU A 176 13.03 -19.64 2.53
N GLN A 177 12.17 -18.72 2.98
CA GLN A 177 11.78 -18.58 4.38
C GLN A 177 10.65 -19.52 4.81
N ILE A 178 10.02 -20.25 3.86
CA ILE A 178 8.84 -21.09 4.13
C ILE A 178 9.23 -22.57 4.05
N PRO A 179 8.91 -23.39 5.08
CA PRO A 179 9.15 -24.83 5.05
C PRO A 179 8.43 -25.52 3.89
N ASP A 180 9.07 -26.52 3.27
CA ASP A 180 8.57 -27.28 2.09
C ASP A 180 7.12 -27.79 2.25
N GLU A 181 6.71 -28.17 3.47
CA GLU A 181 5.36 -28.65 3.77
C GLU A 181 4.26 -27.59 3.54
N GLN A 182 4.59 -26.30 3.62
CA GLN A 182 3.64 -25.18 3.40
C GLN A 182 3.64 -24.68 1.95
N LEU A 183 4.67 -24.97 1.17
CA LEU A 183 4.78 -24.62 -0.25
C LEU A 183 3.76 -25.39 -1.12
N CYS A 184 3.47 -26.65 -0.79
CA CYS A 184 2.46 -27.45 -1.49
C CYS A 184 1.02 -26.91 -1.34
N LEU A 185 0.72 -26.17 -0.27
CA LEU A 185 -0.57 -25.51 -0.09
C LEU A 185 -0.67 -24.18 -0.86
N ALA A 186 0.45 -23.63 -1.36
CA ALA A 186 0.51 -22.33 -2.03
C ALA A 186 0.13 -22.38 -3.53
N GLY A 187 0.02 -23.58 -4.13
CA GLY A 187 -0.37 -23.75 -5.54
C GLY A 187 -1.81 -23.30 -5.89
N SER A 188 -2.62 -22.93 -4.89
CA SER A 188 -4.05 -22.61 -5.04
C SER A 188 -4.43 -21.18 -4.65
N PHE A 189 -3.48 -20.32 -4.26
CA PHE A 189 -3.82 -19.01 -3.69
C PHE A 189 -3.15 -17.85 -4.44
N ALA A 190 -3.89 -17.37 -5.43
CA ALA A 190 -3.92 -15.96 -5.77
C ALA A 190 -5.30 -15.42 -5.31
N ARG A 191 -5.49 -15.27 -3.99
CA ARG A 191 -6.73 -14.72 -3.40
C ARG A 191 -6.44 -13.41 -2.69
#